data_AF-A0A1B0BA37-F1
#
_entry.id   AF-A0A1B0BA37-F1
#
_cell.length_a   1.000
_cell.length_b   1.000
_cell.length_c   1.000
_cell.angle_alpha   90.00
_cell.angle_beta   90.00
_cell.angle_gamma   90.00
#
_symmetry.space_group_name_H-M   'P 1'
#
loop_
_entity.id
_entity.type
_entity.pdbx_description
1 polymer ?
#
loop_
_entity_poly.entity_id
_entity_poly.type
_entity_poly.pdbx_seq_one_letter_code
_entity_poly.pdbx_strand_id
1 'polypeptide(L)'
;MSTDTIAKTKEYKDSLIKKAEQLITQGFPQKVVQLNELLATPMFYERKFSDVHQHLNIPVLDPALVDDDYKQPAKRARTELILVSGVEVAHLPTGSVACNAPLCQMIKIIKPITSELVEDSNFRKI
;
A
#
# COMPACT_ATOMS: atom_id res chain seq x y z
N MET A 1 -37.74 -0.40 -30.26
CA MET A 1 -36.27 -0.53 -30.26
C MET A 1 -35.80 -0.51 -31.71
N SER A 2 -34.97 0.46 -32.09
CA SER A 2 -34.47 0.57 -33.47
C SER A 2 -33.62 -0.67 -33.81
N THR A 3 -33.79 -1.22 -35.00
CA THR A 3 -33.06 -2.41 -35.48
C THR A 3 -31.54 -2.26 -35.38
N ASP A 4 -31.03 -1.04 -35.56
CA ASP A 4 -29.63 -0.65 -35.37
C ASP A 4 -29.12 -0.86 -33.93
N THR A 5 -29.96 -0.60 -32.91
CA THR A 5 -29.60 -0.80 -31.50
C THR A 5 -29.46 -2.30 -31.16
N ILE A 6 -30.29 -3.14 -31.77
CA ILE A 6 -30.25 -4.60 -31.58
C ILE A 6 -29.00 -5.19 -32.21
N ALA A 7 -28.63 -4.74 -33.42
CA ALA A 7 -27.42 -5.17 -34.11
C ALA A 7 -26.15 -4.79 -33.31
N LYS A 8 -26.04 -3.54 -32.86
CA LYS A 8 -24.92 -3.06 -32.05
C LYS A 8 -24.79 -3.80 -30.72
N THR A 9 -25.92 -4.12 -30.09
CA THR A 9 -25.92 -4.90 -28.84
C THR A 9 -25.42 -6.33 -29.06
N LYS A 10 -25.80 -6.96 -30.18
CA LYS A 10 -25.34 -8.31 -30.52
C LYS A 10 -23.84 -8.34 -30.79
N GLU A 11 -23.35 -7.41 -31.62
CA GLU A 11 -21.92 -7.28 -31.92
C GLU A 11 -21.08 -7.03 -30.66
N TYR A 12 -21.59 -6.20 -29.73
CA TYR A 12 -20.94 -5.98 -28.44
C TYR A 12 -20.86 -7.27 -27.61
N LYS A 13 -21.93 -8.07 -27.53
CA LYS A 13 -21.91 -9.36 -26.83
C LYS A 13 -20.94 -10.35 -27.45
N ASP A 14 -20.93 -10.48 -28.78
CA ASP A 14 -20.03 -11.39 -29.48
C ASP A 14 -18.56 -10.98 -29.28
N SER A 15 -18.28 -9.66 -29.26
CA SER A 15 -16.98 -9.10 -28.92
C SER A 15 -16.55 -9.40 -27.48
N LEU A 16 -17.48 -9.32 -26.51
CA LEU A 16 -17.20 -9.67 -25.12
C LEU A 16 -16.84 -11.13 -24.94
N ILE A 17 -17.61 -12.04 -25.56
CA ILE A 17 -17.38 -13.49 -25.49
C ILE A 17 -15.99 -13.83 -26.06
N LYS A 18 -15.67 -13.31 -27.25
CA LYS A 18 -14.37 -13.54 -27.89
C LYS A 18 -13.19 -13.06 -27.04
N LYS A 19 -13.34 -11.89 -26.41
CA LYS A 19 -12.31 -11.37 -25.48
C LYS A 19 -12.18 -12.23 -24.23
N ALA A 20 -13.28 -12.74 -23.68
CA ALA A 20 -13.25 -13.60 -22.50
C ALA A 20 -12.57 -14.94 -22.81
N GLU A 21 -12.88 -15.55 -23.96
CA GLU A 21 -12.25 -16.79 -24.40
C GLU A 21 -10.74 -16.62 -24.59
N GLN A 22 -10.30 -15.53 -25.20
CA GLN A 22 -8.89 -15.21 -25.37
C GLN A 22 -8.18 -15.02 -24.02
N LEU A 23 -8.84 -14.33 -23.09
CA LEU A 23 -8.30 -14.04 -21.77
C LEU A 23 -8.13 -15.33 -20.93
N ILE A 24 -9.08 -16.26 -21.03
CA ILE A 24 -9.00 -17.56 -20.34
C ILE A 24 -7.94 -18.47 -20.99
N THR A 25 -7.92 -18.55 -22.31
CA THR A 25 -7.08 -19.51 -23.05
C THR A 25 -5.62 -19.10 -23.11
N GLN A 26 -5.35 -17.79 -23.21
CA GLN A 26 -4.01 -17.25 -23.44
C GLN A 26 -3.59 -16.25 -22.36
N GLY A 27 -4.49 -15.32 -22.00
CA GLY A 27 -4.18 -14.23 -21.07
C GLY A 27 -3.75 -14.72 -19.69
N PHE A 28 -4.59 -15.50 -19.01
CA PHE A 28 -4.30 -16.00 -17.67
C PHE A 28 -3.08 -16.93 -17.62
N PRO A 29 -2.94 -17.95 -18.49
CA PRO A 29 -1.74 -18.79 -18.48
C PRO A 29 -0.46 -17.97 -18.68
N GLN A 30 -0.45 -17.03 -19.62
CA GLN A 30 0.70 -16.16 -19.86
C GLN A 30 1.01 -15.29 -18.64
N LYS A 31 -0.01 -14.71 -18.01
CA LYS A 31 0.17 -13.86 -16.83
C LYS A 31 0.73 -14.63 -15.63
N VAL A 32 0.28 -15.86 -15.43
CA VAL A 32 0.80 -16.74 -14.36
C VAL A 32 2.28 -17.01 -14.55
N VAL A 33 2.72 -17.32 -15.77
CA VAL A 33 4.15 -17.53 -16.08
C VAL A 33 4.96 -16.26 -15.82
N GLN A 34 4.50 -15.11 -16.32
CA GLN A 34 5.16 -13.82 -16.10
C GLN A 34 5.30 -13.47 -14.62
N LEU A 35 4.28 -13.75 -13.80
CA LEU A 35 4.32 -13.50 -12.37
C LEU A 35 5.28 -14.43 -11.65
N ASN A 36 5.35 -15.70 -12.05
CA ASN A 36 6.33 -16.64 -11.51
C ASN A 36 7.77 -16.22 -11.83
N GLU A 37 8.02 -15.77 -13.06
CA GLU A 37 9.32 -15.20 -13.46
C GLU A 37 9.66 -13.96 -12.65
N LEU A 38 8.69 -13.07 -12.43
CA LEU A 38 8.86 -11.87 -11.62
C LEU A 38 9.22 -12.21 -10.16
N LEU A 39 8.52 -13.18 -9.57
CA LEU A 39 8.77 -13.63 -8.20
C LEU A 39 10.15 -14.28 -8.04
N ALA A 40 10.68 -14.91 -9.10
CA ALA A 40 12.03 -15.48 -9.11
C ALA A 40 13.15 -14.43 -9.22
N THR A 41 12.83 -13.17 -9.56
CA THR A 41 13.85 -12.11 -9.61
C THR A 41 14.41 -11.80 -8.22
N PRO A 42 15.70 -11.42 -8.10
CA PRO A 42 16.32 -11.09 -6.82
C PRO A 42 15.71 -9.85 -6.12
N MET A 43 14.81 -9.14 -6.81
CA MET A 43 14.02 -8.07 -6.20
C MET A 43 12.95 -8.62 -5.23
N PHE A 44 12.43 -9.81 -5.51
CA PHE A 44 11.35 -10.46 -4.75
C PHE A 44 11.80 -11.76 -4.06
N TYR A 45 12.81 -12.46 -4.61
CA TYR A 45 13.34 -13.71 -4.07
C TYR A 45 14.51 -13.49 -3.10
N GLU A 46 14.51 -14.21 -1.97
CA GLU A 46 15.62 -14.34 -1.00
C GLU A 46 16.28 -13.03 -0.50
N ARG A 47 15.53 -11.93 -0.44
CA ARG A 47 16.05 -10.65 0.05
C ARG A 47 16.16 -10.64 1.58
N LYS A 48 17.27 -10.12 2.11
CA LYS A 48 17.40 -9.90 3.57
C LYS A 48 16.66 -8.63 3.96
N PHE A 49 16.03 -8.62 5.13
CA PHE A 49 15.34 -7.43 5.64
C PHE A 49 16.28 -6.23 5.86
N SER A 50 17.57 -6.48 6.06
CA SER A 50 18.61 -5.45 6.12
C SER A 50 18.72 -4.64 4.82
N ASP A 51 18.46 -5.26 3.67
CA ASP A 51 18.62 -4.62 2.35
C ASP A 51 17.50 -3.61 2.04
N VAL A 52 16.36 -3.74 2.73
CA VAL A 52 15.23 -2.82 2.63
C VAL A 52 15.15 -1.88 3.83
N HIS A 53 16.12 -1.92 4.75
CA HIS A 53 16.10 -1.03 5.90
C HIS A 53 16.46 0.39 5.47
N GLN A 54 15.56 1.34 5.73
CA GLN A 54 15.84 2.75 5.54
C GLN A 54 16.20 3.38 6.88
N HIS A 55 17.36 4.03 6.93
CA HIS A 55 17.74 4.83 8.09
C HIS A 55 16.79 6.02 8.26
N LEU A 56 16.22 6.17 9.46
CA LEU A 56 15.32 7.26 9.81
C LEU A 56 16.10 8.31 10.59
N ASN A 57 16.18 9.51 10.01
CA ASN A 57 16.86 10.65 10.63
C ASN A 57 15.93 11.40 11.60
N ILE A 58 15.35 10.67 12.56
CA ILE A 58 14.43 11.22 13.56
C ILE A 58 15.17 11.23 14.89
N PRO A 59 15.37 12.39 15.52
CA PRO A 59 16.08 12.46 16.79
C PRO A 59 15.22 11.82 17.88
N VAL A 60 15.84 10.99 18.70
CA VAL A 60 15.22 10.48 19.93
C VAL A 60 15.26 11.62 20.94
N LEU A 61 14.10 12.10 21.37
CA LEU A 61 14.02 13.14 22.40
C LEU A 61 14.24 12.51 23.77
N ASP A 62 15.05 13.17 24.60
CA ASP A 62 15.22 12.76 25.98
C ASP A 62 13.90 12.86 26.74
N PRO A 63 13.61 11.94 27.67
CA PRO A 63 12.45 12.05 28.54
C PRO A 63 12.43 13.42 29.21
N ALA A 64 11.31 14.14 29.11
CA ALA A 64 11.14 15.38 29.85
C ALA A 64 11.24 15.05 31.34
N LEU A 65 12.29 15.51 32.01
CA LEU A 65 12.36 15.56 33.46
C LEU A 65 11.32 16.59 33.90
N VAL A 66 10.13 16.13 34.23
CA VAL A 66 9.17 16.92 35.01
C VAL A 66 9.79 17.10 36.39
N ASP A 67 10.41 18.25 36.61
CA ASP A 67 10.72 18.71 37.95
C ASP A 67 9.38 18.91 38.66
N ASP A 68 9.08 18.01 39.59
CA ASP A 68 7.88 18.03 40.41
C ASP A 68 8.04 19.08 41.53
N ASP A 69 8.45 20.31 41.19
CA ASP A 69 8.55 21.41 42.15
C ASP A 69 7.19 22.11 42.36
N TYR A 70 6.12 21.32 42.27
CA TYR A 70 4.81 21.71 42.77
C TYR A 70 4.82 21.54 44.28
N LYS A 71 5.04 22.64 44.99
CA LYS A 71 4.58 22.78 46.38
C LYS A 71 3.11 22.35 46.47
N GLN A 72 2.86 21.13 46.90
CA GLN A 72 1.51 20.61 47.14
C GLN A 72 0.87 21.37 48.32
N PRO A 73 -0.30 22.01 48.19
CA PRO A 73 -1.20 22.14 49.32
C PRO A 73 -1.98 20.84 49.43
N ALA A 74 -1.80 20.15 50.56
CA ALA A 74 -2.51 18.92 50.88
C ALA A 74 -4.03 19.09 50.70
N LYS A 75 -4.63 18.23 49.84
CA LYS A 75 -5.92 17.51 49.99
C LYS A 75 -6.66 17.34 48.66
N ARG A 76 -6.58 16.11 48.10
CA ARG A 76 -7.70 15.20 47.73
C ARG A 76 -7.27 14.27 46.59
N ALA A 77 -7.50 12.98 46.78
CA ALA A 77 -7.34 11.95 45.76
C ALA A 77 -8.36 12.16 44.63
N ARG A 78 -7.89 12.21 43.39
CA ARG A 78 -8.70 12.08 42.17
C ARG A 78 -7.87 11.30 41.15
N THR A 79 -8.47 10.21 40.69
CA THR A 79 -8.14 9.33 39.56
C THR A 79 -6.96 9.78 38.72
N GLU A 80 -5.96 8.91 38.62
CA GLU A 80 -4.78 9.05 37.78
C GLU A 80 -5.17 9.28 36.32
N LEU A 81 -5.32 10.55 35.98
CA LEU A 81 -5.18 11.03 34.63
C LEU A 81 -3.71 10.80 34.33
N ILE A 82 -3.40 9.71 33.62
CA ILE A 82 -2.10 9.50 32.99
C ILE A 82 -1.96 10.66 32.00
N LEU A 83 -1.50 11.79 32.53
CA LEU A 83 -1.11 12.95 31.76
C LEU A 83 0.24 12.58 31.16
N VAL A 84 0.19 11.76 30.10
CA VAL A 84 1.29 11.77 29.12
C VAL A 84 1.24 13.16 28.52
N SER A 85 1.89 14.12 29.19
CA SER A 85 2.20 15.41 28.60
C SER A 85 3.24 15.13 27.52
N GLY A 86 2.73 14.73 26.35
CA GLY A 86 3.55 14.58 25.17
C GLY A 86 4.11 15.95 24.81
N VAL A 87 5.40 16.00 24.50
CA VAL A 87 6.00 17.18 23.87
C VAL A 87 5.33 17.34 22.51
N GLU A 88 4.66 18.47 22.26
CA GLU A 88 4.13 18.79 20.95
C GLU A 88 5.31 19.02 19.99
N VAL A 89 5.66 17.97 19.23
CA VAL A 89 6.75 18.03 18.25
C VAL A 89 6.22 18.71 16.98
N ALA A 90 6.20 20.04 16.98
CA ALA A 90 5.73 20.86 15.85
C ALA A 90 6.72 20.89 14.66
N HIS A 91 7.94 20.35 14.81
CA HIS A 91 8.98 20.38 13.79
C HIS A 91 9.96 19.21 13.94
N LEU A 92 10.40 18.62 12.81
CA LEU A 92 11.52 17.68 12.77
C LEU A 92 12.83 18.47 12.61
N PRO A 93 13.70 18.54 13.64
CA PRO A 93 14.92 19.34 13.60
C PRO A 93 15.88 18.92 12.48
N THR A 94 15.82 17.63 12.10
CA THR A 94 16.74 17.00 11.15
C THR A 94 16.19 16.91 9.72
N GLY A 95 15.10 17.63 9.41
CA GLY A 95 14.55 17.74 8.07
C GLY A 95 13.50 16.67 7.71
N SER A 96 13.32 16.43 6.41
CA SER A 96 12.30 15.51 5.88
C SER A 96 12.80 14.05 5.86
N VAL A 97 11.89 13.11 6.11
CA VAL A 97 12.16 11.68 6.02
C VAL A 97 11.73 11.17 4.65
N ALA A 98 12.68 10.65 3.87
CA ALA A 98 12.41 10.10 2.54
C ALA A 98 11.58 8.81 2.60
N CYS A 99 10.94 8.43 1.50
CA CYS A 99 10.28 7.12 1.37
C CYS A 99 11.30 6.02 1.06
N ASN A 100 11.01 4.81 1.56
CA ASN A 100 11.84 3.62 1.34
C ASN A 100 12.00 3.30 -0.15
N ALA A 101 13.14 3.69 -0.73
CA ALA A 101 13.38 3.57 -2.16
C ALA A 101 13.27 2.12 -2.70
N PRO A 102 13.86 1.09 -2.04
CA PRO A 102 13.66 -0.31 -2.43
C PRO A 102 12.19 -0.74 -2.48
N LEU A 103 11.39 -0.40 -1.47
CA LEU A 103 9.96 -0.74 -1.44
C LEU A 103 9.16 0.07 -2.47
N CYS A 104 9.48 1.35 -2.65
CA CYS A 104 8.86 2.17 -3.68
C CYS A 104 9.05 1.60 -5.08
N GLN A 105 10.23 1.03 -5.39
CA GLN A 105 10.49 0.37 -6.66
C GLN A 105 9.63 -0.89 -6.84
N MET A 106 9.52 -1.72 -5.80
CA MET A 106 8.67 -2.91 -5.83
C MET A 106 7.18 -2.55 -6.03
N ILE A 107 6.70 -1.52 -5.31
CA ILE A 107 5.32 -1.04 -5.43
C ILE A 107 5.03 -0.52 -6.84
N LYS A 108 5.99 0.17 -7.48
CA LYS A 108 5.82 0.64 -8.86
C LYS A 108 5.62 -0.50 -9.85
N ILE A 109 6.20 -1.66 -9.60
CA ILE A 109 6.06 -2.85 -10.46
C ILE A 109 4.75 -3.59 -10.15
N ILE A 110 4.41 -3.79 -8.87
CA ILE A 110 3.21 -4.53 -8.47
C ILE A 110 1.92 -3.76 -8.79
N LYS A 111 1.92 -2.44 -8.63
CA LYS A 111 0.72 -1.61 -8.77
C LYS A 111 -0.01 -1.75 -10.13
N PRO A 112 0.64 -1.66 -11.30
CA PRO A 112 -0.03 -1.84 -12.58
C PRO A 112 -0.57 -3.27 -12.75
N ILE A 113 0.18 -4.27 -12.29
CA ILE A 113 -0.22 -5.69 -12.35
C ILE A 113 -1.53 -5.91 -11.59
N THR A 114 -1.65 -5.35 -10.38
CA THR A 114 -2.89 -5.46 -9.59
C THR A 114 -4.06 -4.74 -10.26
N SER A 115 -3.84 -3.57 -10.88
CA SER A 115 -4.89 -2.86 -11.60
C SER A 115 -5.44 -3.68 -12.76
N GLU A 116 -4.54 -4.22 -13.58
CA GLU A 116 -4.87 -5.06 -14.74
C GLU A 116 -5.63 -6.32 -14.31
N LEU A 117 -5.16 -7.02 -13.26
CA LEU A 117 -5.86 -8.21 -12.76
C LEU A 117 -7.28 -7.90 -12.24
N VAL A 118 -7.49 -6.73 -11.64
CA VAL A 118 -8.82 -6.31 -11.17
C VAL A 118 -9.73 -6.04 -12.37
N GLU A 119 -9.22 -5.37 -13.41
CA GLU A 119 -9.95 -5.12 -14.66
C GLU A 119 -10.34 -6.43 -15.35
N ASP A 120 -9.40 -7.36 -15.52
CA ASP A 120 -9.63 -8.68 -16.11
C ASP A 120 -10.63 -9.52 -15.30
N SER A 121 -10.54 -9.46 -13.97
CA SER A 121 -11.45 -10.17 -13.08
C SER A 121 -12.87 -9.60 -13.15
N ASN A 122 -13.01 -8.29 -13.31
CA ASN A 122 -14.29 -7.63 -13.48
C ASN A 122 -14.87 -7.92 -14.86
N PHE A 123 -14.04 -7.98 -15.90
CA PHE A 123 -14.46 -8.35 -17.25
C PHE A 123 -15.07 -9.75 -17.29
N ARG A 124 -14.50 -10.73 -16.57
CA ARG A 124 -15.06 -12.08 -16.47
C ARG A 124 -16.41 -12.16 -15.72
N LYS A 125 -16.70 -11.19 -14.84
CA LYS A 125 -17.93 -11.18 -14.04
C LYS A 125 -19.13 -10.61 -14.80
N ILE A 126 -18.88 -9.81 -15.85
CA ILE A 126 -19.89 -9.16 -16.70
C ILE A 126 -20.36 -10.13 -17.79
#